data_AF-A0AAW2XMI8-F1
#
_entry.id   AF-A0AAW2XMI8-F1
#
_cell.length_a   1.000
_cell.length_b   1.000
_cell.length_c   1.000
_cell.angle_alpha   90.00
_cell.angle_beta   90.00
_cell.angle_gamma   90.00
#
_symmetry.space_group_name_H-M   'P 1'
#
loop_
_entity.id
_entity.type
_entity.pdbx_description
1 polymer ?
#
loop_
_entity_poly.entity_id
_entity_poly.type
_entity_poly.pdbx_seq_one_letter_code
_entity_poly.pdbx_strand_id
1 'polypeptide(L)'
;MIRGGPVGGDSHHARKTEIRKAHYITIKEVLDVEAMEDAPLIQFGGAERSGPKNPHNDALVITSLLANYEVGRIFIDSESSADIFFREAYDQIQLGDIPLEKVNTSLYGFAGEVVHPRGMISLSLMLGMGLLEELAC
;
A
#
# COMPACT_ATOMS: atom_id res chain seq x y z
N MET A 1 8.47 4.52 -11.94
CA MET A 1 7.05 4.12 -11.96
C MET A 1 6.91 2.65 -12.27
N ILE A 2 6.44 1.86 -11.30
CA ILE A 2 6.00 0.47 -11.52
C ILE A 2 4.54 0.49 -11.98
N ARG A 3 4.20 -0.33 -12.98
CA ARG A 3 2.83 -0.47 -13.51
C ARG A 3 2.40 -1.93 -13.59
N GLY A 4 1.10 -2.17 -13.57
CA GLY A 4 0.53 -3.51 -13.75
C GLY A 4 0.11 -4.14 -12.42
N GLY A 5 0.29 -5.46 -12.32
CA GLY A 5 -0.16 -6.23 -11.16
C GLY A 5 -1.67 -6.50 -11.14
N PRO A 6 -2.16 -7.24 -10.11
CA PRO A 6 -3.54 -7.71 -10.03
C PRO A 6 -4.50 -6.66 -9.47
N VAL A 7 -4.06 -5.43 -9.18
CA VAL A 7 -4.90 -4.36 -8.64
C VAL A 7 -6.05 -4.06 -9.63
N GLY A 8 -7.30 -4.22 -9.18
CA GLY A 8 -8.49 -4.13 -10.04
C GLY A 8 -8.84 -5.39 -10.82
N GLY A 9 -8.15 -6.51 -10.56
CA GLY A 9 -8.42 -7.85 -11.06
C GLY A 9 -7.38 -8.37 -12.07
N ASP A 10 -7.18 -9.69 -12.06
CA ASP A 10 -6.13 -10.40 -12.81
C ASP A 10 -6.51 -10.70 -14.29
N SER A 11 -7.42 -9.91 -14.86
CA SER A 11 -7.81 -10.02 -16.27
C SER A 11 -7.80 -8.66 -16.96
N HIS A 12 -7.61 -8.67 -18.28
CA HIS A 12 -7.62 -7.43 -19.08
C HIS A 12 -8.93 -6.64 -18.94
N HIS A 13 -10.06 -7.34 -18.84
CA HIS A 13 -11.38 -6.72 -18.70
C HIS A 13 -11.59 -6.10 -17.32
N ALA A 14 -11.16 -6.80 -16.26
CA ALA A 14 -11.25 -6.32 -14.89
C ALA A 14 -10.42 -5.04 -14.72
N ARG A 15 -9.15 -5.06 -15.14
CA ARG A 15 -8.26 -3.90 -15.10
C ARG A 15 -8.79 -2.70 -15.89
N LYS A 16 -9.34 -2.92 -17.09
CA LYS A 16 -9.95 -1.85 -17.88
C LYS A 16 -11.15 -1.23 -17.18
N THR A 17 -11.93 -2.04 -16.48
CA THR A 17 -13.09 -1.57 -15.71
C THR A 17 -12.62 -0.79 -14.49
N GLU A 18 -11.58 -1.23 -13.81
CA GLU A 18 -11.04 -0.53 -12.64
C GLU A 18 -10.44 0.82 -13.00
N ILE A 19 -9.69 0.94 -14.09
CA ILE A 19 -9.20 2.25 -14.57
C ILE A 19 -10.35 3.23 -14.82
N ARG A 20 -11.48 2.75 -15.35
CA ARG A 20 -12.68 3.58 -15.55
C ARG A 20 -13.30 4.00 -14.21
N LYS A 21 -13.33 3.12 -13.22
CA LYS A 21 -13.83 3.42 -11.87
C LYS A 21 -12.91 4.39 -11.13
N ALA A 22 -11.60 4.15 -11.11
CA ALA A 22 -10.61 5.03 -10.49
C ALA A 22 -10.66 6.44 -11.09
N HIS A 23 -10.84 6.57 -12.41
CA HIS A 23 -11.07 7.86 -13.06
C HIS A 23 -12.35 8.57 -12.58
N TYR A 24 -13.40 7.82 -12.26
CA TYR A 24 -14.64 8.34 -11.69
C TYR A 24 -14.50 8.70 -10.20
N ILE A 25 -13.75 7.91 -9.41
CA ILE A 25 -13.50 8.12 -7.98
C ILE A 25 -12.58 9.33 -7.74
N THR A 26 -11.53 9.51 -8.56
CA THR A 26 -10.58 10.66 -8.45
C THR A 26 -11.29 12.01 -8.50
N ILE A 27 -12.43 12.11 -9.20
CA ILE A 27 -13.23 13.34 -9.30
C ILE A 27 -14.17 13.51 -8.07
N LYS A 28 -14.55 12.42 -7.40
CA LYS A 28 -15.55 12.41 -6.32
C LYS A 28 -14.94 12.55 -4.92
N GLU A 29 -13.79 11.93 -4.64
CA GLU A 29 -13.11 11.98 -3.33
C GLU A 29 -12.41 13.31 -3.02
N VAL A 30 -12.14 14.16 -4.02
CA VAL A 30 -11.68 15.55 -3.77
C VAL A 30 -12.74 16.36 -3.00
N LEU A 31 -14.00 15.91 -3.00
CA LEU A 31 -15.13 16.68 -2.48
C LEU A 31 -15.68 16.19 -1.15
N ASP A 32 -15.56 14.90 -0.80
CA ASP A 32 -16.16 14.34 0.43
C ASP A 32 -15.21 13.35 1.14
N VAL A 33 -14.48 13.83 2.16
CA VAL A 33 -13.86 12.96 3.17
C VAL A 33 -14.82 12.94 4.37
N GLU A 34 -15.73 11.98 4.41
CA GLU A 34 -16.55 11.73 5.59
C GLU A 34 -15.75 10.87 6.58
N ALA A 35 -15.66 11.35 7.83
CA ALA A 35 -14.81 10.78 8.87
C ALA A 35 -15.38 9.44 9.39
N MET A 36 -14.51 8.45 9.52
CA MET A 36 -14.79 7.20 10.24
C MET A 36 -14.71 7.51 11.75
N GLU A 37 -15.83 7.46 12.48
CA GLU A 37 -15.97 8.04 13.84
C GLU A 37 -15.09 7.40 14.95
N ASP A 38 -14.53 6.20 14.73
CA ASP A 38 -13.78 5.45 15.76
C ASP A 38 -12.27 5.28 15.47
N ALA A 39 -11.73 5.87 14.39
CA ALA A 39 -10.30 5.83 14.12
C ALA A 39 -9.59 7.06 14.72
N PRO A 40 -8.40 6.91 15.34
CA PRO A 40 -7.62 8.07 15.76
C PRO A 40 -7.39 9.01 14.57
N LEU A 41 -7.82 10.25 14.71
CA LEU A 41 -7.78 11.26 13.64
C LEU A 41 -6.33 11.59 13.29
N ILE A 42 -5.86 11.14 12.13
CA ILE A 42 -4.59 11.56 11.53
C ILE A 42 -4.90 12.72 10.58
N GLN A 43 -4.77 13.96 11.06
CA GLN A 43 -5.02 15.15 10.26
C GLN A 43 -3.86 16.13 10.35
N PHE A 44 -3.51 16.72 9.21
CA PHE A 44 -2.54 17.81 9.17
C PHE A 44 -3.10 19.08 9.83
N GLY A 45 -2.33 19.62 10.78
CA GLY A 45 -2.68 20.88 11.46
C GLY A 45 -2.52 22.11 10.57
N GLY A 46 -3.04 23.26 11.00
CA GLY A 46 -2.91 24.52 10.27
C GLY A 46 -1.44 24.95 10.04
N ALA A 47 -0.54 24.58 10.96
CA ALA A 47 0.90 24.82 10.85
C ALA A 47 1.61 23.93 9.82
N GLU A 48 0.99 22.80 9.44
CA GLU A 48 1.54 21.80 8.51
C GLU A 48 1.02 21.97 7.08
N ARG A 49 -0.01 22.82 6.88
CA ARG A 49 -0.53 23.19 5.55
C ARG A 49 0.48 23.90 4.69
N SER A 50 1.34 24.71 5.29
CA SER A 50 2.56 25.17 4.63
C SER A 50 3.49 23.98 4.61
N GLY A 51 3.49 23.24 3.51
CA GLY A 51 4.43 22.16 3.27
C GLY A 51 5.87 22.57 3.59
N PRO A 52 6.80 21.61 3.73
CA PRO A 52 8.14 21.88 4.22
C PRO A 52 8.82 22.96 3.39
N LYS A 53 9.45 23.94 4.06
CA LYS A 53 10.14 25.09 3.42
C LYS A 53 11.15 24.64 2.37
N ASN A 54 11.72 23.46 2.55
CA ASN A 54 12.52 22.75 1.56
C ASN A 54 11.80 21.43 1.23
N PRO A 55 11.29 21.25 0.01
CA PRO A 55 10.68 19.99 -0.36
C PRO A 55 11.70 18.86 -0.25
N HIS A 56 11.28 17.79 0.41
CA HIS A 56 12.03 16.55 0.50
C HIS A 56 12.13 15.91 -0.89
N ASN A 57 13.33 15.47 -1.27
CA ASN A 57 13.57 14.65 -2.47
C ASN A 57 14.03 13.23 -2.07
N ASP A 58 14.02 12.94 -0.78
CA ASP A 58 14.28 11.64 -0.21
C ASP A 58 13.03 10.76 -0.21
N ALA A 59 13.27 9.46 -0.28
CA ALA A 59 12.26 8.43 -0.21
C ALA A 59 11.51 8.47 1.12
N LEU A 60 10.17 8.47 1.10
CA LEU A 60 9.39 8.24 2.31
C LEU A 60 9.46 6.76 2.67
N VAL A 61 10.07 6.45 3.81
CA VAL A 61 10.15 5.09 4.35
C VAL A 61 9.57 5.09 5.76
N ILE A 62 8.65 4.17 6.02
CA ILE A 62 7.99 4.04 7.32
C ILE A 62 8.29 2.68 7.96
N THR A 63 8.11 2.62 9.28
CA THR A 63 8.03 1.38 10.05
C THR A 63 6.57 1.15 10.45
N SER A 64 6.08 -0.07 10.30
CA SER A 64 4.68 -0.42 10.60
C SER A 64 4.53 -1.91 10.87
N LEU A 65 3.42 -2.30 11.50
CA LEU A 65 3.06 -3.70 11.69
C LEU A 65 2.34 -4.22 10.45
N LEU A 66 2.88 -5.26 9.84
CA LEU A 66 2.30 -6.02 8.74
C LEU A 66 1.98 -7.43 9.25
N ALA A 67 0.71 -7.82 9.27
CA ALA A 67 0.25 -9.10 9.83
C ALA A 67 0.81 -9.40 11.23
N ASN A 68 0.84 -8.37 12.09
CA ASN A 68 1.41 -8.39 13.45
C ASN A 68 2.94 -8.53 13.54
N TYR A 69 3.66 -8.44 12.42
CA TYR A 69 5.11 -8.38 12.40
C TYR A 69 5.60 -6.95 12.16
N GLU A 70 6.58 -6.51 12.94
CA GLU A 70 7.22 -5.22 12.71
C GLU A 70 8.07 -5.25 11.45
N VAL A 71 7.66 -4.48 10.45
CA VAL A 71 8.41 -4.27 9.20
C VAL A 71 9.09 -2.92 9.29
N GLY A 72 10.41 -2.96 9.49
CA GLY A 72 11.22 -1.76 9.73
C GLY A 72 11.28 -0.77 8.56
N ARG A 73 11.12 -1.23 7.32
CA ARG A 73 11.29 -0.40 6.11
C ARG A 73 10.25 -0.71 5.05
N ILE A 74 9.20 0.11 5.00
CA ILE A 74 8.19 0.13 3.94
C ILE A 74 8.39 1.41 3.13
N PHE A 75 8.72 1.27 1.84
CA PHE A 75 8.88 2.40 0.94
C PHE A 75 7.52 2.85 0.40
N ILE A 76 7.19 4.12 0.59
CA ILE A 76 5.96 4.72 0.08
C ILE A 76 6.26 5.36 -1.27
N ASP A 77 5.77 4.72 -2.33
CA ASP A 77 5.82 5.24 -3.71
C ASP A 77 4.42 5.60 -4.17
N SER A 78 4.07 6.89 -4.11
CA SER A 78 2.76 7.38 -4.57
C SER A 78 2.55 7.23 -6.08
N GLU A 79 3.63 7.00 -6.84
CA GLU A 79 3.54 6.79 -8.29
C GLU A 79 3.48 5.30 -8.65
N SER A 80 3.58 4.38 -7.68
CA SER A 80 3.41 2.95 -7.94
C SER A 80 1.94 2.60 -8.12
N SER A 81 1.63 1.70 -9.06
CA SER A 81 0.28 1.16 -9.23
C SER A 81 0.01 -0.13 -8.44
N ALA A 82 0.99 -0.62 -7.67
CA ALA A 82 0.90 -1.88 -6.95
C ALA A 82 1.73 -1.85 -5.67
N ASP A 83 1.21 -2.49 -4.63
CA ASP A 83 1.94 -2.82 -3.42
C ASP A 83 2.81 -4.06 -3.68
N ILE A 84 4.10 -3.97 -3.37
CA ILE A 84 5.08 -5.00 -3.68
C ILE A 84 5.72 -5.49 -2.39
N PHE A 85 5.61 -6.80 -2.18
CA PHE A 85 6.25 -7.47 -1.07
C PHE A 85 7.35 -8.38 -1.57
N PHE A 86 8.60 -8.02 -1.29
CA PHE A 86 9.77 -8.76 -1.76
C PHE A 86 9.80 -10.16 -1.16
N ARG A 87 10.31 -11.12 -1.94
CA ARG A 87 10.38 -12.52 -1.51
C ARG A 87 11.19 -12.67 -0.23
N GLU A 88 12.31 -11.97 -0.14
CA GLU A 88 13.21 -12.02 1.00
C GLU A 88 12.53 -11.50 2.27
N ALA A 89 11.71 -10.45 2.16
CA ALA A 89 10.91 -9.94 3.27
C ALA A 89 9.80 -10.94 3.65
N TYR A 90 9.09 -11.50 2.67
CA TYR A 90 8.08 -12.55 2.90
C TYR A 90 8.66 -13.74 3.68
N ASP A 91 9.83 -14.24 3.27
CA ASP A 91 10.50 -15.37 3.92
C ASP A 91 10.96 -15.03 5.35
N GLN A 92 11.37 -13.78 5.60
CA GLN A 92 11.75 -13.31 6.94
C GLN A 92 10.56 -13.20 7.90
N ILE A 93 9.37 -12.90 7.37
CA ILE A 93 8.19 -12.57 8.17
C ILE A 93 7.43 -13.84 8.62
N GLN A 94 7.96 -15.04 8.35
CA GLN A 94 7.49 -16.34 8.89
C GLN A 94 5.96 -16.46 8.96
N LEU A 95 5.27 -16.04 7.89
CA LEU A 95 3.82 -16.07 7.78
C LEU A 95 3.23 -17.50 7.78
N GLY A 96 4.08 -18.53 7.88
CA GLY A 96 3.72 -19.93 7.76
C GLY A 96 3.42 -20.31 6.31
N ASP A 97 2.70 -21.42 6.13
CA ASP A 97 2.31 -21.95 4.82
C ASP A 97 1.04 -21.27 4.27
N ILE A 98 0.90 -19.95 4.43
CA ILE A 98 -0.20 -19.22 3.80
C ILE A 98 0.00 -19.32 2.28
N PRO A 99 -0.96 -19.90 1.54
CA PRO A 99 -0.82 -20.06 0.10
C PRO A 99 -0.91 -18.70 -0.59
N LEU A 100 0.02 -18.43 -1.51
CA LEU A 100 -0.09 -17.28 -2.40
C LEU A 100 -1.16 -17.55 -3.46
N GLU A 101 -2.05 -16.58 -3.66
CA GLU A 101 -3.00 -16.63 -4.76
C GLU A 101 -2.27 -16.47 -6.09
N LYS A 102 -2.66 -17.26 -7.10
CA LYS A 102 -2.02 -17.19 -8.41
C LYS A 102 -2.36 -15.87 -9.09
N VAL A 103 -1.34 -15.22 -9.65
CA VAL A 103 -1.45 -13.99 -10.43
C VAL A 103 -0.90 -14.26 -11.84
N ASN A 104 -1.64 -13.84 -12.87
CA ASN A 104 -1.25 -13.94 -14.28
C ASN A 104 -0.74 -12.60 -14.83
N THR A 105 -1.03 -11.50 -14.14
CA THR A 105 -0.55 -10.16 -14.47
C THR A 105 0.90 -9.93 -14.07
N SER A 106 1.63 -9.20 -14.91
CA SER A 106 3.05 -8.85 -14.67
C SER A 106 3.18 -7.43 -14.12
N LEU A 107 4.30 -7.17 -13.46
CA LEU A 107 4.74 -5.84 -13.07
C LEU A 107 5.75 -5.33 -14.10
N TYR A 108 5.64 -4.06 -14.46
CA TYR A 108 6.48 -3.37 -15.44
C TYR A 108 7.22 -2.24 -14.76
N GLY A 109 8.55 -2.29 -14.80
CA GLY A 109 9.44 -1.27 -14.28
C GLY A 109 9.61 -0.07 -15.22
N PHE A 110 10.18 1.00 -14.68
CA PHE A 110 10.45 2.23 -15.44
C PHE A 110 11.40 1.99 -16.63
N ALA A 111 12.42 1.14 -16.43
CA ALA A 111 13.40 0.78 -17.46
C ALA A 111 12.89 -0.31 -18.42
N GLY A 112 11.59 -0.66 -18.38
CA GLY A 112 11.01 -1.74 -19.19
C GLY A 112 11.24 -3.14 -18.63
N GLU A 113 11.76 -3.24 -17.41
CA GLU A 113 11.89 -4.51 -16.68
C GLU A 113 10.51 -5.15 -16.50
N VAL A 114 10.43 -6.47 -16.63
CA VAL A 114 9.19 -7.22 -16.43
C VAL A 114 9.43 -8.24 -15.33
N VAL A 115 8.57 -8.21 -14.31
CA VAL A 115 8.58 -9.16 -13.21
C VAL A 115 7.24 -9.89 -13.19
N HIS A 116 7.29 -11.22 -13.17
CA HIS A 116 6.12 -12.05 -12.91
C HIS A 116 6.03 -12.31 -11.40
N PRO A 117 5.00 -11.80 -10.70
CA PRO A 117 4.82 -12.07 -9.29
C PRO A 117 4.69 -13.56 -9.02
N ARG A 118 5.22 -14.03 -7.89
CA ARG A 118 4.98 -15.42 -7.44
C ARG A 118 3.51 -15.66 -7.08
N GLY A 119 2.83 -14.61 -6.63
CA GLY A 119 1.42 -14.62 -6.33
C GLY A 119 1.02 -13.36 -5.57
N MET A 120 -0.17 -13.37 -5.01
CA MET A 120 -0.76 -12.29 -4.23
C MET A 120 -1.13 -12.81 -2.84
N ILE A 121 -1.05 -11.92 -1.85
CA ILE A 121 -1.48 -12.19 -0.48
C ILE A 121 -2.12 -10.91 0.07
N SER A 122 -3.17 -11.09 0.88
CA SER A 122 -3.81 -10.00 1.61
C SER A 122 -3.31 -10.01 3.05
N LEU A 123 -2.65 -8.93 3.47
CA LEU A 123 -2.10 -8.77 4.82
C LEU A 123 -2.70 -7.52 5.46
N SER A 124 -2.90 -7.54 6.78
CA SER A 124 -3.29 -6.36 7.54
C SER A 124 -2.09 -5.44 7.74
N LEU A 125 -2.25 -4.14 7.50
CA LEU A 125 -1.25 -3.11 7.76
C LEU A 125 -1.79 -2.18 8.86
N MET A 126 -1.01 -1.95 9.92
CA MET A 126 -1.36 -1.03 11.00
C MET A 126 -0.41 0.18 10.99
N LEU A 127 -0.97 1.34 10.67
CA LEU A 127 -0.26 2.62 10.68
C LEU A 127 -0.56 3.39 11.97
N GLY A 128 0.48 3.96 12.58
CA GLY A 128 0.36 4.71 13.84
C GLY A 128 0.35 3.83 15.09
N MET A 129 0.25 4.46 16.26
CA MET A 129 0.08 3.75 17.53
C MET A 129 -1.41 3.48 17.76
N GLY A 130 -1.85 2.26 17.49
CA GLY A 130 -2.99 1.73 18.21
C GLY A 130 -2.56 1.53 19.66
N LEU A 131 -3.29 2.09 20.62
CA LEU A 131 -3.17 1.68 22.02
C LEU A 131 -3.47 0.18 22.06
N LEU A 132 -2.43 -0.66 22.03
CA LEU A 132 -2.52 -2.01 22.58
C LEU A 132 -2.57 -1.82 24.10
N GLU A 133 -3.72 -1.39 24.61
CA GLU A 133 -3.99 -1.57 26.03
C GLU A 133 -4.02 -3.07 26.32
N GLU A 134 -3.08 -3.47 27.17
CA GLU A 134 -3.01 -4.67 28.00
C GLU A 134 -3.54 -5.99 27.42
N LEU A 135 -2.60 -6.82 26.95
CA LEU A 135 -2.55 -8.20 27.41
C LEU A 135 -1.25 -8.41 28.18
N ALA A 136 -1.25 -7.91 29.41
CA ALA A 136 -0.38 -8.47 30.44
C ALA A 136 -0.86 -9.91 30.72
N CYS A 137 0.06 -10.87 30.63
CA CYS A 137 -0.05 -12.10 31.41
C CYS A 137 0.27 -11.81 32.87
#